data_AF-A0A7S2Q1G3-F1
#
_entry.id   AF-A0A7S2Q1G3-F1
#
_cell.length_a   1.000
_cell.length_b   1.000
_cell.length_c   1.000
_cell.angle_alpha   90.00
_cell.angle_beta   90.00
_cell.angle_gamma   90.00
#
_symmetry.space_group_name_H-M   'P 1'
#
loop_
_entity.id
_entity.type
_entity.pdbx_description
1 polymer ?
#
loop_
_entity_poly.entity_id
_entity_poly.type
_entity_poly.pdbx_seq_one_letter_code
_entity_poly.pdbx_strand_id
1 'polypeptide(L)'
;MTTNTNTNTNTNTNASSKMFLRFDRKEHVFAAPTDATVPEATDLRALITAAEGETQGHRPPRGFNDLQKYLTLCSEGKVDIRRITVFHSRRYCMGVKVVYSCNGNLHIADTHVSNHGYYGGTTRESVLNFADDEYLCEVRTRQGDITDQITICTNKRTVSFGGAGGSPDPRDVSKTPVDLTKRVVALVGSFHGVLSRIGTVSILRNWEIISDFVLVRELVESNRASPKPLNAKRVTFQNVEKEVAVLQELMKVDTGIFRHVLSFLIANVASD
;
A
#
# COMPACT_ATOMS: atom_id res chain seq x y z
N MET A 1 21.65 -8.31 -51.61
CA MET A 1 20.65 -7.46 -50.93
C MET A 1 20.43 -8.05 -49.55
N THR A 2 21.01 -7.43 -48.53
CA THR A 2 21.02 -7.92 -47.16
C THR A 2 20.28 -6.88 -46.32
N THR A 3 19.05 -7.20 -45.93
CA THR A 3 18.22 -6.31 -45.11
C THR A 3 18.59 -6.48 -43.64
N ASN A 4 19.27 -5.47 -43.10
CA ASN A 4 19.50 -5.31 -41.66
C ASN A 4 18.20 -4.91 -40.97
N THR A 5 17.63 -5.83 -40.20
CA THR A 5 16.55 -5.57 -39.25
C THR A 5 17.14 -5.03 -37.95
N ASN A 6 17.17 -3.70 -37.82
CA ASN A 6 17.46 -3.03 -36.54
C ASN A 6 16.28 -3.24 -35.58
N THR A 7 16.36 -4.24 -34.72
CA THR A 7 15.52 -4.34 -33.52
C THR A 7 16.00 -3.33 -32.50
N ASN A 8 15.39 -2.14 -32.51
CA ASN A 8 15.47 -1.18 -31.42
C ASN A 8 14.75 -1.77 -30.19
N THR A 9 15.49 -2.47 -29.34
CA THR A 9 15.06 -2.76 -27.98
C THR A 9 15.15 -1.48 -27.17
N ASN A 10 14.05 -0.71 -27.18
CA ASN A 10 13.82 0.37 -26.22
C ASN A 10 13.74 -0.25 -24.82
N THR A 11 14.89 -0.41 -24.18
CA THR A 11 14.98 -0.65 -22.74
C THR A 11 14.59 0.65 -22.05
N ASN A 12 13.28 0.90 -21.98
CA ASN A 12 12.72 1.82 -21.01
C ASN A 12 13.23 1.33 -19.65
N THR A 13 14.22 2.02 -19.11
CA THR A 13 14.70 1.86 -17.74
C THR A 13 13.51 2.21 -16.85
N ASN A 14 12.70 1.21 -16.54
CA ASN A 14 11.59 1.31 -15.61
C ASN A 14 12.16 1.92 -14.33
N ALA A 15 11.84 3.19 -14.06
CA ALA A 15 12.15 3.82 -12.81
C ALA A 15 11.69 2.87 -11.70
N SER A 16 12.62 2.32 -10.92
CA SER A 16 12.31 1.25 -9.97
C SER A 16 11.22 1.79 -9.04
N SER A 17 10.05 1.17 -9.05
CA SER A 17 8.93 1.65 -8.23
C SER A 17 9.38 1.66 -6.77
N LYS A 18 9.33 2.82 -6.11
CA LYS A 18 9.70 2.91 -4.68
C LYS A 18 8.63 2.18 -3.85
N MET A 19 9.08 1.38 -2.89
CA MET A 19 8.25 0.73 -1.89
C MET A 19 8.52 1.33 -0.50
N PHE A 20 7.49 1.31 0.35
CA PHE A 20 7.54 1.88 1.69
C PHE A 20 7.23 0.78 2.70
N LEU A 21 8.22 0.41 3.50
CA LEU A 21 8.06 -0.46 4.65
C LEU A 21 7.73 0.41 5.86
N ARG A 22 6.56 0.19 6.45
CA ARG A 22 6.26 0.70 7.79
C ARG A 22 6.34 -0.44 8.79
N PHE A 23 7.32 -0.40 9.69
CA PHE A 23 7.53 -1.41 10.73
C PHE A 23 7.87 -0.71 12.05
N ASP A 24 7.28 -1.18 13.14
CA ASP A 24 7.47 -0.58 14.48
C ASP A 24 7.31 0.96 14.49
N ARG A 25 6.31 1.46 13.75
CA ARG A 25 5.97 2.89 13.58
C ARG A 25 7.00 3.73 12.83
N LYS A 26 8.12 3.15 12.41
CA LYS A 26 9.09 3.79 11.51
C LYS A 26 8.72 3.48 10.06
N GLU A 27 9.06 4.41 9.17
CA GLU A 27 8.92 4.23 7.73
C GLU A 27 10.30 4.17 7.08
N HIS A 28 10.46 3.23 6.16
CA HIS A 28 11.68 2.99 5.40
C HIS A 28 11.33 2.89 3.92
N VAL A 29 12.15 3.51 3.07
CA VAL A 29 11.94 3.52 1.62
C VAL A 29 13.01 2.65 0.98
N PHE A 30 12.59 1.77 0.07
CA PHE A 30 13.49 0.90 -0.67
C PHE A 30 13.01 0.75 -2.13
N ALA A 31 13.92 0.40 -3.03
CA ALA A 31 13.57 0.12 -4.41
C ALA A 31 12.78 -1.19 -4.51
N ALA A 32 11.76 -1.24 -5.37
CA ALA A 32 11.09 -2.50 -5.69
C ALA A 32 12.13 -3.51 -6.18
N PRO A 33 12.12 -4.76 -5.68
CA PRO A 33 12.99 -5.80 -6.21
C PRO A 33 12.70 -6.00 -7.69
N THR A 34 13.74 -6.02 -8.53
CA THR A 34 13.61 -6.47 -9.92
C THR A 34 13.64 -8.00 -9.96
N ASP A 35 12.95 -8.62 -10.92
CA ASP A 35 12.81 -10.09 -11.02
C ASP A 35 14.15 -10.86 -10.93
N ALA A 36 15.24 -10.27 -11.42
CA ALA A 36 16.58 -10.88 -11.44
C ALA A 36 17.36 -10.73 -10.12
N THR A 37 16.94 -9.83 -9.24
CA THR A 37 17.60 -9.56 -7.96
C THR A 37 16.59 -9.48 -6.83
N VAL A 38 15.50 -10.25 -6.86
CA VAL A 38 14.66 -10.43 -5.68
C VAL A 38 15.58 -11.02 -4.63
N PRO A 39 16.15 -10.22 -3.71
CA PRO A 39 16.88 -10.81 -2.60
C PRO A 39 15.82 -11.63 -1.88
N GLU A 40 16.21 -12.64 -1.11
CA GLU A 40 15.28 -13.31 -0.23
C GLU A 40 14.64 -12.30 0.74
N ALA A 41 13.58 -11.61 0.29
CA ALA A 41 12.59 -10.90 1.10
C ALA A 41 11.71 -11.94 1.79
N THR A 42 12.25 -13.13 2.05
CA THR A 42 11.71 -14.19 2.89
C THR A 42 12.16 -13.99 4.33
N ASP A 43 13.28 -13.28 4.57
CA ASP A 43 13.75 -12.99 5.92
C ASP A 43 13.31 -11.61 6.39
N LEU A 44 12.32 -11.58 7.30
CA LEU A 44 11.94 -10.38 8.05
C LEU A 44 13.17 -9.69 8.64
N ARG A 45 14.18 -10.45 9.08
CA ARG A 45 15.43 -9.90 9.61
C ARG A 45 16.21 -9.18 8.53
N ALA A 46 16.27 -9.66 7.29
CA ALA A 46 16.91 -8.91 6.21
C ALA A 46 16.15 -7.60 5.90
N LEU A 47 14.82 -7.64 5.93
CA LEU A 47 13.97 -6.46 5.72
C LEU A 47 14.16 -5.42 6.84
N ILE A 48 14.21 -5.88 8.10
CA ILE A 48 14.48 -5.04 9.28
C ILE A 48 15.94 -4.59 9.32
N THR A 49 16.90 -5.44 8.95
CA THR A 49 18.34 -5.08 8.94
C THR A 49 18.62 -4.03 7.86
N ALA A 50 17.99 -4.15 6.69
CA ALA A 50 18.04 -3.13 5.65
C ALA A 50 17.39 -1.81 6.10
N ALA A 51 16.38 -1.88 6.97
CA ALA A 51 15.67 -0.73 7.49
C ALA A 51 16.38 -0.04 8.68
N GLU A 52 16.95 -0.80 9.61
CA GLU A 52 17.45 -0.31 10.90
C GLU A 52 18.99 -0.26 11.00
N GLY A 53 19.74 -0.87 10.07
CA GLY A 53 21.19 -0.75 9.96
C GLY A 53 22.00 -1.24 11.18
N GLU A 54 22.04 -2.56 11.43
CA GLU A 54 22.75 -3.30 12.52
C GLU A 54 22.02 -3.42 13.88
N THR A 55 22.23 -4.39 14.80
CA THR A 55 23.17 -5.55 14.95
C THR A 55 22.61 -6.66 15.89
N GLN A 56 23.12 -7.89 15.67
CA GLN A 56 23.57 -8.96 16.59
C GLN A 56 22.82 -9.43 17.87
N GLY A 57 22.80 -10.77 18.03
CA GLY A 57 22.96 -11.45 19.33
C GLY A 57 21.83 -12.40 19.76
N HIS A 58 20.58 -12.05 19.50
CA HIS A 58 19.42 -12.87 19.89
C HIS A 58 18.84 -13.62 18.69
N ARG A 59 18.38 -14.87 18.90
CA ARG A 59 17.66 -15.61 17.86
C ARG A 59 16.52 -14.72 17.36
N PRO A 60 16.41 -14.49 16.04
CA PRO A 60 15.38 -13.61 15.53
C PRO A 60 14.00 -14.18 15.93
N PRO A 61 13.09 -13.32 16.41
CA PRO A 61 11.72 -13.75 16.66
C PRO A 61 11.15 -14.34 15.36
N ARG A 62 10.34 -15.39 15.47
CA ARG A 62 9.72 -16.03 14.31
C ARG A 62 8.96 -14.96 13.52
N GLY A 63 9.39 -14.70 12.30
CA GLY A 63 8.83 -13.67 11.44
C GLY A 63 7.89 -14.23 10.38
N PHE A 64 7.14 -13.34 9.75
CA PHE A 64 6.46 -13.59 8.49
C PHE A 64 6.62 -12.40 7.54
N ASN A 65 6.59 -12.68 6.25
CA ASN A 65 6.70 -11.69 5.20
C ASN A 65 5.89 -12.08 3.96
N ASP A 66 4.75 -11.42 3.74
CA ASP A 66 3.90 -11.69 2.58
C ASP A 66 4.37 -10.98 1.30
N LEU A 67 5.44 -10.17 1.35
CA LEU A 67 5.94 -9.44 0.17
C LEU A 67 6.36 -10.40 -0.94
N GLN A 68 7.05 -11.49 -0.60
CA GLN A 68 7.46 -12.49 -1.59
C GLN A 68 6.25 -13.10 -2.32
N LYS A 69 5.17 -13.36 -1.58
CA LYS A 69 3.91 -13.87 -2.16
C LYS A 69 3.30 -12.84 -3.12
N TYR A 70 3.23 -11.58 -2.70
CA TYR A 70 2.74 -10.49 -3.55
C TYR A 70 3.57 -10.37 -4.84
N LEU A 71 4.90 -10.32 -4.75
CA LEU A 71 5.78 -10.19 -5.91
C LEU A 71 5.64 -11.37 -6.89
N THR A 72 5.53 -12.59 -6.36
CA THR A 72 5.28 -13.77 -7.20
C THR A 72 3.97 -13.61 -7.99
N LEU A 73 2.89 -13.18 -7.33
CA LEU A 73 1.61 -12.97 -7.99
C LEU A 73 1.65 -11.80 -9.00
N CYS A 74 2.48 -10.78 -8.77
CA CYS A 74 2.64 -9.68 -9.71
C CYS A 74 3.21 -10.12 -11.06
N SER A 75 4.00 -11.19 -11.09
CA SER A 75 4.46 -11.79 -12.36
C SER A 75 3.33 -12.44 -13.16
N GLU A 76 2.22 -12.79 -12.51
CA GLU A 76 1.04 -13.39 -13.14
C GLU A 76 0.00 -12.33 -13.56
N GLY A 77 -0.01 -11.15 -12.93
CA GLY A 77 -0.91 -10.06 -13.31
C GLY A 77 -1.16 -9.01 -12.22
N LYS A 78 -2.34 -8.37 -12.28
CA LYS A 78 -2.71 -7.33 -11.31
C LYS A 78 -3.12 -7.99 -9.99
N VAL A 79 -2.44 -7.60 -8.91
CA VAL A 79 -2.65 -8.15 -7.57
C VAL A 79 -3.26 -7.11 -6.63
N ASP A 80 -4.32 -7.49 -5.93
CA ASP A 80 -4.97 -6.69 -4.88
C ASP A 80 -5.23 -7.54 -3.62
N ILE A 81 -5.18 -6.93 -2.44
CA ILE A 81 -5.67 -7.56 -1.20
C ILE A 81 -7.20 -7.53 -1.22
N ARG A 82 -7.86 -8.69 -1.09
CA ARG A 82 -9.33 -8.80 -1.07
C ARG A 82 -9.91 -9.14 0.30
N ARG A 83 -9.12 -9.80 1.14
CA ARG A 83 -9.58 -10.21 2.47
C ARG A 83 -8.43 -10.19 3.44
N ILE A 84 -8.70 -9.64 4.62
CA ILE A 84 -7.83 -9.75 5.78
C ILE A 84 -8.61 -10.43 6.89
N THR A 85 -8.02 -11.48 7.44
CA THR A 85 -8.53 -12.16 8.63
C THR A 85 -7.61 -11.82 9.78
N VAL A 86 -8.16 -11.27 10.86
CA VAL A 86 -7.41 -10.98 12.08
C VAL A 86 -7.81 -12.01 13.13
N PHE A 87 -6.80 -12.70 13.68
CA PHE A 87 -6.95 -13.61 14.80
C PHE A 87 -6.64 -12.84 16.07
N HIS A 88 -7.61 -12.73 16.98
CA HIS A 88 -7.45 -11.90 18.18
C HIS A 88 -8.28 -12.42 19.35
N SER A 89 -7.96 -11.95 20.55
CA SER A 89 -8.83 -12.08 21.72
C SER A 89 -9.49 -10.73 22.03
N ARG A 90 -10.11 -10.61 23.21
CA ARG A 90 -10.54 -9.30 23.74
C ARG A 90 -9.37 -8.44 24.23
N ARG A 91 -8.16 -9.00 24.34
CA ARG A 91 -7.01 -8.35 24.96
C ARG A 91 -5.91 -7.99 23.95
N TYR A 92 -5.65 -8.86 22.99
CA TYR A 92 -4.53 -8.71 22.05
C TYR A 92 -4.77 -9.43 20.74
N CYS A 93 -3.93 -9.15 19.74
CA CYS A 93 -3.91 -9.82 18.45
C CYS A 93 -2.92 -11.00 18.47
N MET A 94 -3.32 -12.11 17.84
CA MET A 94 -2.55 -13.35 17.77
C MET A 94 -1.94 -13.57 16.38
N GLY A 95 -2.52 -12.94 15.36
CA GLY A 95 -2.07 -13.15 13.99
C GLY A 95 -2.97 -12.55 12.93
N VAL A 96 -2.55 -12.72 11.68
CA VAL A 96 -3.25 -12.25 10.49
C VAL A 96 -3.16 -13.28 9.36
N LYS A 97 -4.09 -13.20 8.42
CA LYS A 97 -4.05 -13.93 7.17
C LYS A 97 -4.59 -13.05 6.06
N VAL A 98 -3.87 -13.02 4.94
CA VAL A 98 -4.21 -12.21 3.77
C VAL A 98 -4.70 -13.11 2.65
N VAL A 99 -5.70 -12.65 1.90
CA VAL A 99 -6.08 -13.23 0.61
C VAL A 99 -5.94 -12.18 -0.47
N TYR A 100 -5.18 -12.52 -1.48
CA TYR A 100 -4.95 -11.74 -2.68
C TYR A 100 -5.94 -12.15 -3.76
N SER A 101 -6.26 -11.22 -4.67
CA SER A 101 -6.82 -11.54 -5.98
C SER A 101 -5.78 -11.21 -7.04
N CYS A 102 -5.50 -12.18 -7.92
CA CYS A 102 -4.68 -12.00 -9.11
C CYS A 102 -5.51 -12.35 -10.34
N ASN A 103 -5.77 -11.38 -11.21
CA ASN A 103 -6.62 -11.55 -12.40
C ASN A 103 -7.99 -12.21 -12.11
N GLY A 104 -8.59 -11.90 -10.95
CA GLY A 104 -9.87 -12.46 -10.50
C GLY A 104 -9.77 -13.77 -9.73
N ASN A 105 -8.62 -14.46 -9.74
CA ASN A 105 -8.40 -15.67 -8.96
C ASN A 105 -7.97 -15.34 -7.54
N LEU A 106 -8.48 -16.06 -6.54
CA LEU A 106 -8.11 -15.84 -5.13
C LEU A 106 -6.90 -16.68 -4.73
N HIS A 107 -5.89 -16.02 -4.16
CA HIS A 107 -4.67 -16.64 -3.66
C HIS A 107 -4.54 -16.39 -2.16
N ILE A 108 -4.50 -17.46 -1.38
CA ILE A 108 -4.41 -17.40 0.06
C ILE A 108 -2.92 -17.32 0.45
N ALA A 109 -2.56 -16.32 1.24
CA ALA A 109 -1.25 -16.27 1.90
C ALA A 109 -1.22 -17.22 3.09
N ASP A 110 -0.03 -17.49 3.61
CA ASP A 110 0.13 -18.32 4.78
C ASP A 110 -0.65 -17.74 5.98
N THR A 111 -1.11 -18.63 6.86
CA THR A 111 -1.83 -18.22 8.07
C THR A 111 -0.81 -17.92 9.16
N HIS A 112 -0.61 -16.63 9.43
CA HIS A 112 0.40 -16.15 10.37
C HIS A 112 -0.22 -15.98 11.73
N VAL A 113 -0.33 -17.07 12.48
CA VAL A 113 -0.92 -17.08 13.83
C VAL A 113 0.00 -17.79 14.80
N SER A 114 0.20 -17.16 15.96
CA SER A 114 0.82 -17.80 17.11
C SER A 114 -0.04 -17.54 18.34
N ASN A 115 -0.28 -18.59 19.11
CA ASN A 115 -0.99 -18.52 20.39
C ASN A 115 -0.36 -19.50 21.36
N HIS A 116 0.91 -19.28 21.67
CA HIS A 116 1.73 -20.17 22.49
C HIS A 116 2.38 -19.38 23.63
N GLY A 117 2.73 -20.07 24.72
CA GLY A 117 3.42 -19.48 25.87
C GLY A 117 2.46 -18.87 26.89
N TYR A 118 2.92 -17.81 27.59
CA TYR A 118 2.20 -17.20 28.71
C TYR A 118 0.93 -16.41 28.30
N TYR A 119 0.83 -16.04 27.03
CA TYR A 119 -0.34 -15.35 26.50
C TYR A 119 -1.45 -16.35 26.20
N GLY A 120 -2.36 -16.55 27.16
CA GLY A 120 -3.56 -17.39 26.99
C GLY A 120 -4.81 -16.60 26.56
N GLY A 121 -5.78 -17.30 25.97
CA GLY A 121 -7.09 -16.72 25.65
C GLY A 121 -7.81 -17.44 24.52
N THR A 122 -9.14 -17.30 24.48
CA THR A 122 -9.96 -17.82 23.37
C THR A 122 -9.72 -16.98 22.12
N THR A 123 -9.17 -17.61 21.08
CA THR A 123 -8.99 -17.00 19.77
C THR A 123 -10.35 -16.74 19.12
N ARG A 124 -10.50 -15.54 18.58
CA ARG A 124 -11.60 -15.14 17.70
C ARG A 124 -11.04 -14.82 16.34
N GLU A 125 -11.84 -15.10 15.33
CA GLU A 125 -11.53 -14.77 13.95
C GLU A 125 -12.47 -13.66 13.50
N SER A 126 -11.90 -12.55 13.04
CA SER A 126 -12.65 -11.46 12.40
C SER A 126 -12.20 -11.32 10.97
N VAL A 127 -13.16 -11.40 10.05
CA VAL A 127 -12.92 -11.36 8.61
C VAL A 127 -13.37 -10.01 8.05
N LEU A 128 -12.48 -9.32 7.36
CA LEU A 128 -12.75 -8.09 6.64
C LEU A 128 -12.61 -8.34 5.14
N ASN A 129 -13.74 -8.36 4.43
CA ASN A 129 -13.79 -8.46 2.97
C ASN A 129 -13.83 -7.06 2.35
N PHE A 130 -13.01 -6.82 1.34
CA PHE A 130 -12.94 -5.54 0.64
C PHE A 130 -13.88 -5.55 -0.57
N ALA A 131 -14.56 -4.43 -0.80
CA ALA A 131 -15.26 -4.19 -2.07
C ALA A 131 -14.28 -4.11 -3.25
N ASP A 132 -14.79 -4.13 -4.49
CA ASP A 132 -13.95 -4.12 -5.70
C ASP A 132 -13.04 -2.90 -5.80
N ASP A 133 -13.53 -1.75 -5.32
CA ASP A 133 -12.89 -0.44 -5.26
C ASP A 133 -12.39 -0.06 -3.85
N GLU A 134 -12.37 -1.02 -2.91
CA GLU A 134 -11.81 -0.85 -1.58
C GLU A 134 -10.40 -1.42 -1.51
N TYR A 135 -9.47 -0.66 -0.95
CA TYR A 135 -8.08 -1.08 -0.78
C TYR A 135 -7.54 -0.67 0.59
N LEU A 136 -6.53 -1.42 1.05
CA LEU A 136 -5.86 -1.14 2.30
C LEU A 136 -4.91 0.05 2.13
N CYS A 137 -5.13 1.12 2.89
CA CYS A 137 -4.27 2.30 2.90
C CYS A 137 -3.20 2.19 3.99
N GLU A 138 -3.62 1.81 5.20
CA GLU A 138 -2.73 1.75 6.36
C GLU A 138 -3.15 0.66 7.34
N VAL A 139 -2.18 0.18 8.11
CA VAL A 139 -2.43 -0.52 9.38
C VAL A 139 -1.89 0.35 10.51
N ARG A 140 -2.70 0.51 11.56
CA ARG A 140 -2.32 1.19 12.81
C ARG A 140 -2.39 0.19 13.95
N THR A 141 -1.54 0.37 14.96
CA THR A 141 -1.46 -0.59 16.07
C THR A 141 -1.51 0.10 17.42
N ARG A 142 -2.13 -0.56 18.39
CA ARG A 142 -1.79 -0.36 19.80
C ARG A 142 -0.80 -1.44 20.19
N GLN A 143 0.33 -1.05 20.76
CA GLN A 143 1.46 -1.97 20.94
C GLN A 143 2.23 -1.67 22.22
N GLY A 144 2.59 -2.73 22.94
CA GLY A 144 3.58 -2.77 24.00
C GLY A 144 4.61 -3.87 23.71
N ASP A 145 4.74 -4.85 24.60
CA ASP A 145 5.55 -6.05 24.33
C ASP A 145 4.99 -6.87 23.17
N ILE A 146 3.65 -6.87 23.04
CA ILE A 146 2.90 -7.50 21.96
C ILE A 146 1.98 -6.49 21.26
N THR A 147 1.36 -6.92 20.16
CA THR A 147 0.34 -6.14 19.46
C THR A 147 -1.03 -6.33 20.13
N ASP A 148 -1.47 -5.34 20.89
CA ASP A 148 -2.75 -5.35 21.59
C ASP A 148 -3.94 -5.09 20.66
N GLN A 149 -3.76 -4.22 19.66
CA GLN A 149 -4.81 -3.86 18.71
C GLN A 149 -4.27 -3.69 17.30
N ILE A 150 -5.04 -4.13 16.31
CA ILE A 150 -4.85 -3.82 14.90
C ILE A 150 -6.04 -2.99 14.44
N THR A 151 -5.76 -1.82 13.88
CA THR A 151 -6.74 -0.98 13.20
C THR A 151 -6.43 -0.97 11.71
N ILE A 152 -7.36 -1.50 10.93
CA ILE A 152 -7.30 -1.57 9.48
C ILE A 152 -7.96 -0.32 8.90
N CYS A 153 -7.19 0.51 8.19
CA CYS A 153 -7.66 1.73 7.55
C CYS A 153 -7.68 1.53 6.03
N THR A 154 -8.87 1.54 5.44
CA THR A 154 -9.07 1.50 3.99
C THR A 154 -9.39 2.88 3.45
N ASN A 155 -9.50 3.01 2.13
CA ASN A 155 -10.01 4.22 1.48
C ASN A 155 -11.50 4.50 1.78
N LYS A 156 -12.22 3.57 2.41
CA LYS A 156 -13.67 3.69 2.67
C LYS A 156 -14.05 3.70 4.15
N ARG A 157 -13.30 2.98 4.98
CA ARG A 157 -13.65 2.74 6.39
C ARG A 157 -12.46 2.33 7.23
N THR A 158 -12.65 2.42 8.53
CA THR A 158 -11.68 2.00 9.55
C THR A 158 -12.33 0.97 10.48
N VAL A 159 -11.63 -0.14 10.75
CA VAL A 159 -12.11 -1.21 11.63
C VAL A 159 -10.99 -1.67 12.56
N SER A 160 -11.29 -1.80 13.87
CA SER A 160 -10.30 -2.18 14.89
C SER A 160 -10.61 -3.55 15.50
N PHE A 161 -9.55 -4.31 15.79
CA PHE A 161 -9.59 -5.65 16.36
C PHE A 161 -8.58 -5.78 17.51
N GLY A 162 -8.92 -6.52 18.57
CA GLY A 162 -8.05 -6.70 19.74
C GLY A 162 -8.53 -5.93 20.98
N GLY A 163 -7.61 -5.61 21.88
CA GLY A 163 -7.88 -4.93 23.15
C GLY A 163 -7.40 -3.47 23.18
N ALA A 164 -7.59 -2.81 24.33
CA ALA A 164 -7.20 -1.41 24.54
C ALA A 164 -5.81 -1.25 25.20
N GLY A 165 -5.06 -2.34 25.34
CA GLY A 165 -3.70 -2.34 25.89
C GLY A 165 -2.71 -1.56 25.02
N GLY A 166 -1.46 -1.51 25.47
CA GLY A 166 -0.35 -0.89 24.75
C GLY A 166 -0.50 0.62 24.54
N SER A 167 0.53 1.21 23.94
CA SER A 167 0.50 2.61 23.50
C SER A 167 -0.18 2.70 22.13
N PRO A 168 -1.03 3.71 21.86
CA PRO A 168 -1.61 3.92 20.53
C PRO A 168 -0.56 4.29 19.48
N ASP A 169 -0.90 4.09 18.19
CA ASP A 169 -0.13 4.66 17.09
C ASP A 169 -0.15 6.19 17.21
N PRO A 170 0.99 6.89 17.08
CA PRO A 170 1.04 8.35 17.17
C PRO A 170 0.01 9.05 16.26
N ARG A 171 -0.30 8.45 15.09
CA ARG A 171 -1.28 8.99 14.13
C ARG A 171 -2.71 8.99 14.67
N ASP A 172 -3.05 8.09 15.59
CA ASP A 172 -4.37 8.09 16.24
C ASP A 172 -4.47 9.23 17.26
N VAL A 173 -3.38 9.53 17.96
CA VAL A 173 -3.33 10.62 18.96
C VAL A 173 -3.36 11.98 18.28
N SER A 174 -2.61 12.16 17.21
CA SER A 174 -2.60 13.40 16.41
C SER A 174 -3.82 13.57 15.50
N LYS A 175 -4.72 12.57 15.45
CA LYS A 175 -5.86 12.50 14.51
C LYS A 175 -5.42 12.70 13.05
N THR A 176 -4.25 12.18 12.70
CA THR A 176 -3.73 12.26 11.33
C THR A 176 -4.68 11.50 10.40
N PRO A 177 -5.15 12.11 9.30
CA PRO A 177 -6.01 11.43 8.33
C PRO A 177 -5.30 10.22 7.71
N VAL A 178 -6.07 9.31 7.15
CA VAL A 178 -5.53 8.14 6.43
C VAL A 178 -4.85 8.63 5.15
N ASP A 179 -3.61 8.21 4.93
CA ASP A 179 -2.86 8.50 3.71
C ASP A 179 -3.42 7.68 2.54
N LEU A 180 -4.16 8.34 1.66
CA LEU A 180 -4.76 7.73 0.46
C LEU A 180 -3.78 7.64 -0.71
N THR A 181 -2.59 8.23 -0.60
CA THR A 181 -1.56 8.23 -1.67
C THR A 181 -0.82 6.90 -1.74
N LYS A 182 -0.93 6.07 -0.70
CA LYS A 182 -0.31 4.74 -0.60
C LYS A 182 -1.36 3.65 -0.61
N ARG A 183 -0.97 2.49 -1.16
CA ARG A 183 -1.72 1.23 -1.06
C ARG A 183 -0.82 0.18 -0.43
N VAL A 184 -1.27 -0.44 0.66
CA VAL A 184 -0.61 -1.59 1.26
C VAL A 184 -0.80 -2.80 0.35
N VAL A 185 0.31 -3.46 0.04
CA VAL A 185 0.37 -4.62 -0.84
C VAL A 185 0.81 -5.89 -0.13
N ALA A 186 1.47 -5.78 1.02
CA ALA A 186 1.84 -6.94 1.83
C ALA A 186 1.91 -6.60 3.32
N LEU A 187 1.73 -7.63 4.15
CA LEU A 187 1.93 -7.56 5.59
C LEU A 187 3.22 -8.27 5.97
N VAL A 188 3.90 -7.74 6.98
CA VAL A 188 5.09 -8.35 7.58
C VAL A 188 4.94 -8.30 9.09
N GLY A 189 5.62 -9.17 9.83
CA GLY A 189 5.46 -9.17 11.28
C GLY A 189 6.29 -10.21 11.98
N SER A 190 6.31 -10.15 13.32
CA SER A 190 7.04 -11.07 14.18
C SER A 190 6.17 -11.60 15.31
N PHE A 191 6.55 -12.76 15.83
CA PHE A 191 5.88 -13.44 16.92
C PHE A 191 6.77 -13.57 18.15
N HIS A 192 6.17 -13.38 19.33
CA HIS A 192 6.75 -13.71 20.64
C HIS A 192 5.66 -14.38 21.49
N GLY A 193 5.39 -15.65 21.20
CA GLY A 193 4.23 -16.38 21.73
C GLY A 193 2.91 -16.01 21.03
N VAL A 194 2.66 -14.71 20.85
CA VAL A 194 1.56 -14.13 20.04
C VAL A 194 2.14 -13.09 19.07
N LEU A 195 1.28 -12.36 18.33
CA LEU A 195 1.74 -11.32 17.41
C LEU A 195 2.45 -10.21 18.19
N SER A 196 3.77 -10.11 17.99
CA SER A 196 4.59 -9.12 18.68
C SER A 196 4.59 -7.80 17.93
N ARG A 197 4.92 -7.84 16.64
CA ARG A 197 4.97 -6.68 15.74
C ARG A 197 4.26 -7.00 14.43
N ILE A 198 3.62 -5.99 13.86
CA ILE A 198 3.08 -6.03 12.50
C ILE A 198 3.47 -4.75 11.77
N GLY A 199 3.81 -4.89 10.51
CA GLY A 199 4.11 -3.82 9.59
C GLY A 199 3.47 -4.05 8.23
N THR A 200 3.64 -3.08 7.37
CA THR A 200 3.04 -3.05 6.04
C THR A 200 4.09 -2.66 5.00
N VAL A 201 4.04 -3.31 3.85
CA VAL A 201 4.72 -2.82 2.65
C VAL A 201 3.67 -2.16 1.76
N SER A 202 3.96 -0.94 1.33
CA SER A 202 3.06 -0.15 0.49
C SER A 202 3.77 0.41 -0.73
N ILE A 203 2.98 0.72 -1.75
CA ILE A 203 3.41 1.38 -2.99
C ILE A 203 2.61 2.67 -3.17
N LEU A 204 3.14 3.60 -3.95
CA LEU A 204 2.40 4.81 -4.33
C LEU A 204 1.27 4.44 -5.29
N ARG A 205 0.14 5.10 -5.07
CA ARG A 205 -1.05 5.04 -5.92
C ARG A 205 -1.14 6.26 -6.84
N ASN A 206 -0.01 6.86 -7.19
CA ASN A 206 0.02 8.13 -7.91
C ASN A 206 -0.60 8.01 -9.31
N TRP A 207 -0.35 6.92 -10.03
CA TRP A 207 -0.90 6.77 -11.39
C TRP A 207 -2.42 6.65 -11.43
N GLU A 208 -3.07 5.89 -10.53
CA GLU A 208 -4.54 5.75 -10.57
C GLU A 208 -5.28 7.05 -10.19
N ILE A 209 -4.62 7.94 -9.45
CA ILE A 209 -5.18 9.26 -9.11
C ILE A 209 -4.94 10.23 -10.28
N ILE A 210 -3.75 10.19 -10.87
CA ILE A 210 -3.35 11.18 -11.86
C ILE A 210 -3.81 10.79 -13.28
N SER A 211 -4.06 9.50 -13.55
CA SER A 211 -4.49 8.99 -14.85
C SER A 211 -5.74 9.69 -15.35
N ASP A 212 -6.69 9.96 -14.46
CA ASP A 212 -7.95 10.59 -14.82
C ASP A 212 -7.74 12.06 -15.18
N PHE A 213 -6.86 12.77 -14.47
CA PHE A 213 -6.48 14.15 -14.82
C PHE A 213 -5.73 14.21 -16.15
N VAL A 214 -4.83 13.26 -16.41
CA VAL A 214 -4.11 13.17 -17.68
C VAL A 214 -5.07 12.86 -18.82
N LEU A 215 -5.98 11.91 -18.62
CA LEU A 215 -6.98 11.53 -19.61
C LEU A 215 -7.92 12.71 -19.92
N VAL A 216 -8.43 13.39 -18.89
CA VAL A 216 -9.30 14.56 -19.07
C VAL A 216 -8.57 15.66 -19.84
N ARG A 217 -7.30 15.94 -19.49
CA ARG A 217 -6.50 16.93 -20.21
C ARG A 217 -6.30 16.54 -21.67
N GLU A 218 -5.91 15.30 -21.95
CA GLU A 218 -5.73 14.79 -23.32
C GLU A 218 -7.02 14.87 -24.13
N LEU A 219 -8.16 14.52 -23.53
CA LEU A 219 -9.46 14.64 -24.17
C LEU A 219 -9.81 16.10 -24.49
N VAL A 220 -9.46 17.05 -23.63
CA VAL A 220 -9.66 18.48 -23.90
C VAL A 220 -8.70 18.99 -24.97
N GLU A 221 -7.42 18.66 -24.91
CA GLU A 221 -6.40 19.07 -25.89
C GLU A 221 -6.70 18.50 -27.28
N SER A 222 -7.23 17.28 -27.37
CA SER A 222 -7.69 16.65 -28.62
C SER A 222 -9.06 17.12 -29.11
N ASN A 223 -9.66 18.14 -28.48
CA ASN A 223 -11.01 18.65 -28.76
C ASN A 223 -12.11 17.57 -28.66
N ARG A 224 -11.88 16.49 -27.89
CA ARG A 224 -12.85 15.41 -27.64
C ARG A 224 -13.70 15.63 -26.39
N ALA A 225 -13.26 16.53 -25.51
CA ALA A 225 -14.00 17.02 -24.35
C ALA A 225 -13.95 18.55 -24.29
N SER A 226 -14.92 19.16 -23.61
CA SER A 226 -14.93 20.61 -23.35
C SER A 226 -14.77 20.87 -21.85
N PRO A 227 -13.92 21.83 -21.45
CA PRO A 227 -13.82 22.25 -20.05
C PRO A 227 -15.00 23.13 -19.62
N LYS A 228 -15.94 23.44 -20.53
CA LYS A 228 -17.13 24.21 -20.21
C LYS A 228 -18.06 23.33 -19.36
N PRO A 229 -18.53 23.82 -18.19
CA PRO A 229 -19.53 23.10 -17.43
C PRO A 229 -20.74 22.86 -18.34
N LEU A 230 -21.22 21.61 -18.41
CA LEU A 230 -22.50 21.32 -19.02
C LEU A 230 -23.51 22.29 -18.40
N ASN A 231 -24.27 23.01 -19.24
CA ASN A 231 -25.36 23.89 -18.80
C ASN A 231 -26.47 23.04 -18.15
N ALA A 232 -26.18 22.50 -16.97
CA ALA A 232 -27.06 21.66 -16.19
C ALA A 232 -27.97 22.59 -15.41
N LYS A 233 -29.03 23.06 -16.09
CA LYS A 233 -30.18 23.66 -15.42
C LYS A 233 -30.62 22.68 -14.32
N ARG A 234 -30.48 23.08 -13.06
CA ARG A 234 -30.93 22.40 -11.83
C ARG A 234 -30.08 21.23 -11.32
N VAL A 235 -28.78 21.43 -11.09
CA VAL A 235 -28.11 20.60 -10.09
C VAL A 235 -27.41 21.48 -9.06
N THR A 236 -27.93 21.47 -7.84
CA THR A 236 -27.39 22.13 -6.66
C THR A 236 -26.09 21.43 -6.25
N PHE A 237 -24.97 21.83 -6.85
CA PHE A 237 -23.65 21.28 -6.52
C PHE A 237 -22.62 22.39 -6.34
N GLN A 238 -22.47 22.89 -5.12
CA GLN A 238 -21.33 23.73 -4.72
C GLN A 238 -19.97 23.01 -4.87
N ASN A 239 -19.96 21.67 -4.87
CA ASN A 239 -18.72 20.90 -5.05
C ASN A 239 -18.26 20.83 -6.52
N VAL A 240 -19.19 20.89 -7.48
CA VAL A 240 -18.85 20.82 -8.91
C VAL A 240 -18.11 22.08 -9.38
N GLU A 241 -18.43 23.24 -8.81
CA GLU A 241 -17.73 24.50 -9.15
C GLU A 241 -16.24 24.46 -8.75
N LYS A 242 -15.90 23.85 -7.61
CA LYS A 242 -14.50 23.72 -7.17
C LYS A 242 -13.70 22.78 -8.08
N GLU A 243 -14.28 21.64 -8.45
CA GLU A 243 -13.62 20.68 -9.34
C GLU A 243 -13.43 21.25 -10.75
N VAL A 244 -14.43 21.96 -11.28
CA VAL A 244 -14.34 22.65 -12.57
C VAL A 244 -13.29 23.76 -12.53
N ALA A 245 -13.21 24.53 -11.43
CA ALA A 245 -12.17 25.55 -11.26
C ALA A 245 -10.77 24.93 -11.22
N VAL A 246 -10.59 23.83 -10.46
CA VAL A 246 -9.32 23.10 -10.41
C VAL A 246 -8.93 22.57 -11.79
N LEU A 247 -9.86 21.98 -12.54
CA LEU A 247 -9.63 21.53 -13.91
C LEU A 247 -9.26 22.69 -14.84
N GLN A 248 -9.96 23.82 -14.77
CA GLN A 248 -9.65 24.99 -15.59
C GLN A 248 -8.26 25.55 -15.27
N GLU A 249 -7.87 25.62 -14.01
CA GLU A 249 -6.51 26.00 -13.62
C GLU A 249 -5.48 24.98 -14.12
N LEU A 250 -5.77 23.68 -14.01
CA LEU A 250 -4.90 22.62 -14.52
C LEU A 250 -4.68 22.71 -16.03
N MET A 251 -5.72 23.08 -16.78
CA MET A 251 -5.66 23.27 -18.24
C MET A 251 -4.90 24.53 -18.66
N LYS A 252 -4.79 25.54 -17.79
CA LYS A 252 -3.98 26.75 -18.04
C LYS A 252 -2.48 26.50 -17.90
N VAL A 253 -2.09 25.43 -17.20
CA VAL A 253 -0.68 25.06 -17.03
C VAL A 253 -0.11 24.63 -18.37
N ASP A 254 1.01 25.24 -18.78
CA ASP A 254 1.78 24.86 -19.96
C ASP A 254 2.02 23.34 -20.02
N THR A 255 1.91 22.74 -21.21
CA THR A 255 2.01 21.29 -21.38
C THR A 255 3.38 20.75 -20.99
N GLY A 256 4.45 21.53 -21.17
CA GLY A 256 5.79 21.19 -20.69
C GLY A 256 5.86 21.14 -19.16
N ILE A 257 5.35 22.18 -18.49
CA ILE A 257 5.27 22.23 -17.02
C ILE A 257 4.40 21.10 -16.49
N PHE A 258 3.24 20.86 -17.08
CA PHE A 258 2.34 19.78 -16.67
C PHE A 258 2.98 18.41 -16.83
N ARG A 259 3.65 18.13 -17.95
CA ARG A 259 4.39 16.87 -18.14
C ARG A 259 5.54 16.74 -17.15
N HIS A 260 6.20 17.84 -16.79
CA HIS A 260 7.27 17.83 -15.80
C HIS A 260 6.74 17.56 -14.38
N VAL A 261 5.66 18.22 -13.98
CA VAL A 261 4.96 17.97 -12.70
C VAL A 261 4.39 16.56 -12.67
N LEU A 262 3.81 16.09 -13.76
CA LEU A 262 3.30 14.73 -13.90
C LEU A 262 4.42 13.70 -13.77
N SER A 263 5.54 13.92 -14.46
CA SER A 263 6.72 13.07 -14.36
C SER A 263 7.27 13.08 -12.93
N PHE A 264 7.25 14.23 -12.24
CA PHE A 264 7.64 14.34 -10.85
C PHE A 264 6.70 13.55 -9.92
N LEU A 265 5.38 13.73 -10.08
CA LEU A 265 4.36 13.03 -9.30
C LEU A 265 4.37 11.51 -9.55
N ILE A 266 4.68 11.07 -10.77
CA ILE A 266 4.76 9.64 -11.11
C ILE A 266 6.08 9.03 -10.65
N ALA A 267 7.20 9.67 -10.95
CA ALA A 267 8.53 9.09 -10.74
C ALA A 267 9.05 9.29 -9.31
N ASN A 268 8.43 10.19 -8.52
CA ASN A 268 8.84 10.48 -7.15
C ASN A 268 10.35 10.84 -7.08
N VAL A 269 10.87 11.48 -8.12
CA VAL A 269 12.28 11.90 -8.25
C VAL A 269 12.41 13.17 -7.44
N ALA A 270 13.13 13.11 -6.32
CA ALA A 270 13.59 14.32 -5.65
C ALA A 270 14.51 15.05 -6.65
N SER A 271 14.16 16.28 -6.99
CA SER A 271 15.11 17.19 -7.63
C SER A 271 16.15 17.56 -6.57
N ASP A 272 17.39 17.16 -6.79
CA ASP A 272 18.56 17.75 -6.11
C ASP A 272 18.63 19.27 -6.37
#